data_AF-A0A1V4Z3C3-F1
#
_entry.id   AF-A0A1V4Z3C3-F1
#
_cell.length_a   1.000
_cell.length_b   1.000
_cell.length_c   1.000
_cell.angle_alpha   90.00
_cell.angle_beta   90.00
_cell.angle_gamma   90.00
#
_symmetry.space_group_name_H-M   'P 1'
#
loop_
_entity.id
_entity.type
_entity.pdbx_description
1 polymer ?
#
loop_
_entity_poly.entity_id
_entity_poly.type
_entity_poly.pdbx_seq_one_letter_code
_entity_poly.pdbx_strand_id
1 'polypeptide(L)'
;MYQKLEEYALTENFEAIADGTNISDLLEDRPGIIVNYQKNILTPLVYGGMTLEDVYNALEAFNLDYSPSTTCYATRISTGTKITPKKINRIAYAETLIKNIADVGTVRVRDEDDLARIEVLNIDKLLNSGILSHINSELNAVGFRRVTLDISGYGDVERDMVIYKPCKDEANKIMFETELPYEINIQETCQELEKLGEVKCSSKMGVAMMELEGRNVTLFSKGKIVARRVKDKEDAQDLMVKVLPSIRRVL
;
A
#
# COMPACT_ATOMS: atom_id res chain seq x y z
N MET A 1 10.28 -6.72 14.58
CA MET A 1 9.87 -7.94 13.86
C MET A 1 11.06 -8.55 13.13
N TYR A 2 11.60 -7.90 12.10
CA TYR A 2 12.70 -8.42 11.29
C TYR A 2 13.92 -8.90 12.08
N GLN A 3 14.35 -8.18 13.12
CA GLN A 3 15.45 -8.66 13.98
C GLN A 3 15.18 -10.06 14.59
N LYS A 4 13.96 -10.33 15.04
CA LYS A 4 13.59 -11.65 15.56
C LYS A 4 13.56 -12.72 14.46
N LEU A 5 13.16 -12.34 13.25
CA LEU A 5 13.19 -13.26 12.10
C LEU A 5 14.63 -13.58 11.68
N GLU A 6 15.53 -12.61 11.71
CA GLU A 6 16.97 -12.81 11.46
C GLU A 6 17.59 -13.71 12.52
N GLU A 7 17.32 -13.46 13.81
CA GLU A 7 17.74 -14.33 14.90
C GLU A 7 17.25 -15.77 14.70
N TYR A 8 15.97 -15.96 14.35
CA TYR A 8 15.39 -17.28 14.10
C TYR A 8 15.96 -17.96 12.86
N ALA A 9 16.15 -17.21 11.77
CA ALA A 9 16.73 -17.73 10.54
C ALA A 9 18.16 -18.24 10.78
N LEU A 10 18.94 -17.52 11.57
CA LEU A 10 20.28 -17.95 11.98
C LEU A 10 20.25 -19.20 12.86
N THR A 11 19.34 -19.28 13.84
CA THR A 11 19.27 -20.45 14.73
C THR A 11 18.82 -21.72 14.02
N GLU A 12 17.90 -21.60 13.06
CA GLU A 12 17.36 -22.73 12.30
C GLU A 12 18.09 -22.97 10.97
N ASN A 13 19.18 -22.25 10.71
CA ASN A 13 20.03 -22.38 9.53
C ASN A 13 19.28 -22.18 8.18
N PHE A 14 18.36 -21.21 8.15
CA PHE A 14 17.72 -20.73 6.92
C PHE A 14 18.64 -19.76 6.17
N GLU A 15 18.75 -19.92 4.86
CA GLU A 15 19.64 -19.10 4.01
C GLU A 15 19.05 -17.72 3.67
N ALA A 16 17.73 -17.57 3.75
CA ALA A 16 17.03 -16.35 3.36
C ALA A 16 15.72 -16.16 4.13
N ILE A 17 15.31 -14.89 4.19
CA ILE A 17 13.98 -14.49 4.66
C ILE A 17 13.25 -13.91 3.46
N ALA A 18 12.01 -14.35 3.24
CA ALA A 18 11.15 -13.82 2.20
C ALA A 18 9.93 -13.11 2.81
N ASP A 19 9.45 -12.08 2.13
CA ASP A 19 8.26 -11.31 2.48
C ASP A 19 7.25 -11.33 1.31
N GLY A 20 5.97 -11.25 1.66
CA GLY A 20 4.84 -11.33 0.73
C GLY A 20 4.53 -10.03 -0.02
N THR A 21 5.42 -9.03 -0.02
CA THR A 21 5.26 -7.81 -0.82
C THR A 21 5.04 -8.18 -2.30
N ASN A 22 3.97 -7.65 -2.91
CA ASN A 22 3.66 -7.79 -4.33
C ASN A 22 3.94 -6.47 -5.08
N ILE A 23 3.89 -6.45 -6.42
CA ILE A 23 4.28 -5.26 -7.20
C ILE A 23 3.35 -4.05 -6.94
N SER A 24 2.06 -4.31 -6.65
CA SER A 24 1.07 -3.26 -6.38
C SER A 24 1.38 -2.52 -5.08
N ASP A 25 1.94 -3.22 -4.09
CA ASP A 25 2.34 -2.62 -2.82
C ASP A 25 3.42 -1.54 -3.00
N LEU A 26 4.23 -1.62 -4.08
CA LEU A 26 5.23 -0.61 -4.40
C LEU A 26 4.59 0.73 -4.80
N LEU A 27 3.33 0.74 -5.22
CA LEU A 27 2.58 1.96 -5.58
C LEU A 27 1.93 2.64 -4.36
N GLU A 28 1.95 1.98 -3.20
CA GLU A 28 1.34 2.46 -1.98
C GLU A 28 2.37 3.09 -1.02
N ASP A 29 1.85 3.92 -0.11
CA ASP A 29 2.65 4.47 0.99
C ASP A 29 2.82 3.44 2.11
N ARG A 30 3.65 2.42 1.83
CA ARG A 30 4.06 1.38 2.75
C ARG A 30 5.54 1.54 3.11
N PRO A 31 5.89 2.44 4.06
CA PRO A 31 7.28 2.68 4.44
C PRO A 31 7.98 1.42 4.98
N GLY A 32 7.22 0.44 5.48
CA GLY A 32 7.75 -0.86 5.90
C GLY A 32 8.53 -1.62 4.82
N ILE A 33 8.23 -1.39 3.53
CA ILE A 33 8.93 -2.01 2.40
C ILE A 33 10.40 -1.60 2.36
N ILE A 34 10.75 -0.42 2.88
CA ILE A 34 12.15 0.05 2.92
C ILE A 34 13.04 -0.93 3.69
N VAL A 35 12.48 -1.59 4.71
CA VAL A 35 13.20 -2.57 5.51
C VAL A 35 13.62 -3.78 4.68
N ASN A 36 12.82 -4.16 3.68
CA ASN A 36 13.14 -5.30 2.82
C ASN A 36 14.46 -5.07 2.07
N TYR A 37 14.66 -3.87 1.52
CA TYR A 37 15.91 -3.53 0.83
C TYR A 37 17.10 -3.39 1.79
N GLN A 38 16.89 -2.81 2.98
CA GLN A 38 17.96 -2.61 3.96
C GLN A 38 18.46 -3.91 4.58
N LYS A 39 17.59 -4.92 4.69
CA LYS A 39 17.89 -6.21 5.33
C LYS A 39 18.02 -7.37 4.35
N ASN A 40 18.09 -7.09 3.04
CA ASN A 40 18.15 -8.10 1.98
C ASN A 40 17.03 -9.16 2.10
N ILE A 41 15.83 -8.74 2.47
CA ILE A 41 14.66 -9.62 2.50
C ILE A 41 14.21 -9.87 1.06
N LEU A 42 14.02 -11.12 0.70
CA LEU A 42 13.56 -11.50 -0.64
C LEU A 42 12.07 -11.15 -0.80
N THR A 43 11.70 -10.63 -1.97
CA THR A 43 10.30 -10.35 -2.32
C THR A 43 9.94 -11.09 -3.62
N PRO A 44 9.71 -12.42 -3.58
CA PRO A 44 9.53 -13.24 -4.77
C PRO A 44 8.39 -12.77 -5.67
N LEU A 45 7.29 -12.29 -5.07
CA LEU A 45 6.12 -11.81 -5.81
C LEU A 45 6.43 -10.53 -6.61
N VAL A 46 7.25 -9.62 -6.06
CA VAL A 46 7.78 -8.46 -6.80
C VAL A 46 8.63 -8.91 -7.98
N TYR A 47 9.53 -9.88 -7.80
CA TYR A 47 10.38 -10.39 -8.88
C TYR A 47 9.59 -11.12 -9.97
N GLY A 48 8.50 -11.79 -9.57
CA GLY A 48 7.54 -12.41 -10.50
C GLY A 48 6.58 -11.41 -11.16
N GLY A 49 6.65 -10.12 -10.81
CA GLY A 49 5.74 -9.10 -11.33
C GLY A 49 4.28 -9.28 -10.88
N MET A 50 4.03 -10.08 -9.85
CA MET A 50 2.68 -10.41 -9.41
C MET A 50 2.00 -9.20 -8.80
N THR A 51 0.86 -8.83 -9.36
CA THR A 51 -0.07 -7.85 -8.81
C THR A 51 -0.88 -8.45 -7.66
N LEU A 52 -1.65 -7.62 -6.97
CA LEU A 52 -2.56 -8.09 -5.93
C LEU A 52 -3.64 -9.00 -6.51
N GLU A 53 -4.12 -8.68 -7.72
CA GLU A 53 -5.08 -9.52 -8.46
C GLU A 53 -4.47 -10.87 -8.80
N ASP A 54 -3.22 -10.91 -9.27
CA ASP A 54 -2.51 -12.17 -9.54
C ASP A 54 -2.38 -13.04 -8.29
N VAL A 55 -2.13 -12.42 -7.13
CA VAL A 55 -2.07 -13.12 -5.84
C VAL A 55 -3.43 -13.73 -5.49
N TYR A 56 -4.54 -13.00 -5.65
CA TYR A 56 -5.87 -13.54 -5.40
C TYR A 56 -6.24 -14.67 -6.37
N ASN A 57 -5.93 -14.50 -7.66
CA ASN A 57 -6.13 -15.53 -8.68
C ASN A 57 -5.33 -16.80 -8.37
N ALA A 58 -4.08 -16.65 -7.90
CA ALA A 58 -3.26 -17.77 -7.48
C ALA A 58 -3.83 -18.48 -6.24
N LEU A 59 -4.28 -17.74 -5.23
CA LEU A 59 -4.91 -18.31 -4.03
C LEU A 59 -6.16 -19.12 -4.39
N GLU A 60 -7.01 -18.60 -5.28
CA GLU A 60 -8.20 -19.32 -5.78
C GLU A 60 -7.80 -20.58 -6.56
N ALA A 61 -6.83 -20.47 -7.48
CA ALA A 61 -6.36 -21.60 -8.27
C ALA A 61 -5.77 -22.74 -7.42
N PHE A 62 -5.12 -22.41 -6.29
CA PHE A 62 -4.62 -23.38 -5.32
C PHE A 62 -5.62 -23.79 -4.24
N ASN A 63 -6.84 -23.23 -4.27
CA ASN A 63 -7.88 -23.44 -3.27
C ASN A 63 -7.36 -23.18 -1.84
N LEU A 64 -6.66 -22.06 -1.67
CA LEU A 64 -6.10 -21.60 -0.41
C LEU A 64 -7.00 -20.55 0.23
N ASP A 65 -7.48 -20.85 1.44
CA ASP A 65 -8.20 -19.88 2.26
C ASP A 65 -7.26 -18.76 2.71
N TYR A 66 -7.74 -17.53 2.65
CA TYR A 66 -7.03 -16.35 3.15
C TYR A 66 -7.94 -15.44 3.95
N SER A 67 -7.35 -14.70 4.88
CA SER A 67 -8.03 -13.61 5.57
C SER A 67 -7.70 -12.30 4.86
N PRO A 68 -8.67 -11.40 4.63
CA PRO A 68 -8.40 -10.05 4.13
C PRO A 68 -7.37 -9.35 5.01
N SER A 69 -6.57 -8.47 4.42
CA SER A 69 -5.49 -7.76 5.12
C SER A 69 -6.05 -6.99 6.33
N THR A 70 -5.80 -7.51 7.53
CA THR A 70 -6.11 -6.81 8.76
C THR A 70 -4.89 -5.98 9.14
N THR A 71 -4.97 -4.67 8.88
CA THR A 71 -3.96 -3.74 9.39
C THR A 71 -3.99 -3.75 10.92
N CYS A 72 -2.83 -3.66 11.57
CA CYS A 72 -2.73 -3.64 13.03
C CYS A 72 -3.62 -2.54 13.64
N TYR A 73 -4.24 -2.80 14.80
CA TYR A 73 -5.04 -1.78 15.52
C TYR A 73 -4.27 -0.50 15.82
N ALA A 74 -2.93 -0.52 15.85
CA ALA A 74 -2.11 0.67 15.96
C ALA A 74 -2.40 1.70 14.85
N THR A 75 -2.78 1.28 13.64
CA THR A 75 -3.08 2.19 12.52
C THR A 75 -4.39 2.95 12.70
N ARG A 76 -5.22 2.56 13.69
CA ARG A 76 -6.44 3.28 14.06
C ARG A 76 -6.14 4.47 14.98
N ILE A 77 -4.94 4.57 15.54
CA ILE A 77 -4.55 5.64 16.46
C ILE A 77 -3.86 6.75 15.65
N SER A 78 -4.26 8.00 15.86
CA SER A 78 -3.66 9.16 15.16
C SER A 78 -2.13 9.21 15.31
N THR A 79 -1.46 9.63 14.23
CA THR A 79 -0.01 9.84 14.23
C THR A 79 0.38 10.86 15.31
N GLY A 80 1.48 10.59 16.02
CA GLY A 80 1.93 11.41 17.15
C GLY A 80 1.25 11.08 18.49
N THR A 81 0.19 10.27 18.47
CA THR A 81 -0.51 9.84 19.69
C THR A 81 0.11 8.57 20.27
N LYS A 82 0.31 8.55 21.59
CA LYS A 82 0.88 7.39 22.29
C LYS A 82 -0.03 6.16 22.16
N ILE A 83 0.54 5.09 21.61
CA ILE A 83 -0.11 3.77 21.57
C ILE A 83 -0.10 3.17 22.99
N THR A 84 -1.26 2.70 23.44
CA THR A 84 -1.40 2.04 24.74
C THR A 84 -2.28 0.79 24.61
N PRO A 85 -2.08 -0.25 25.45
CA PRO A 85 -2.95 -1.42 25.46
C PRO A 85 -4.43 -1.08 25.64
N LYS A 86 -4.74 -0.06 26.45
CA LYS A 86 -6.11 0.43 26.65
C LYS A 86 -6.73 0.90 25.32
N LYS A 87 -6.00 1.70 24.54
CA LYS A 87 -6.46 2.20 23.23
C LYS A 87 -6.67 1.04 22.24
N ILE A 88 -5.71 0.13 22.15
CA ILE A 88 -5.80 -1.05 21.29
C ILE A 88 -7.01 -1.91 21.65
N ASN A 89 -7.21 -2.19 22.95
CA ASN A 89 -8.31 -3.04 23.41
C ASN A 89 -9.68 -2.39 23.17
N ARG A 90 -9.84 -1.07 23.41
CA ARG A 90 -11.12 -0.40 23.14
C ARG A 90 -11.46 -0.33 21.66
N ILE A 91 -10.45 -0.16 20.79
CA ILE A 91 -10.62 -0.20 19.33
C ILE A 91 -11.04 -1.60 18.89
N ALA A 92 -10.33 -2.64 19.33
CA ALA A 92 -10.63 -4.03 18.99
C ALA A 92 -12.05 -4.41 19.43
N TYR A 93 -12.41 -4.07 20.66
CA TYR A 93 -13.76 -4.26 21.19
C TYR A 93 -14.81 -3.53 20.33
N ALA A 94 -14.59 -2.26 19.97
CA ALA A 94 -15.52 -1.49 19.16
C ALA A 94 -15.71 -2.08 17.75
N GLU A 95 -14.63 -2.46 17.06
CA GLU A 95 -14.71 -3.10 15.75
C GLU A 95 -15.47 -4.45 15.81
N THR A 96 -15.20 -5.29 16.82
CA THR A 96 -15.92 -6.55 17.03
C THR A 96 -17.41 -6.34 17.32
N LEU A 97 -17.74 -5.39 18.20
CA LEU A 97 -19.12 -5.05 18.54
C LEU A 97 -19.92 -4.65 17.30
N ILE A 98 -19.40 -3.69 16.54
CA ILE A 98 -20.09 -3.15 15.36
C ILE A 98 -20.26 -4.23 14.28
N LYS A 99 -19.23 -5.05 14.06
CA LYS A 99 -19.28 -6.18 13.12
C LYS A 99 -20.40 -7.16 13.48
N ASN A 100 -20.56 -7.46 14.77
CA ASN A 100 -21.59 -8.39 15.25
C ASN A 100 -23.02 -7.81 15.21
N ILE A 101 -23.18 -6.51 15.44
CA ILE A 101 -24.51 -5.87 15.48
C ILE A 101 -25.09 -5.70 14.08
N ALA A 102 -24.27 -5.25 13.13
CA ALA A 102 -24.76 -4.75 11.85
C ALA A 102 -24.43 -5.64 10.65
N ASP A 103 -23.82 -6.82 10.86
CA ASP A 103 -23.40 -7.73 9.77
C ASP A 103 -22.66 -6.96 8.65
N VAL A 104 -21.82 -6.02 9.05
CA VAL A 104 -21.01 -5.20 8.14
C VAL A 104 -19.69 -5.91 7.91
N GLY A 105 -19.21 -5.94 6.67
CA GLY A 105 -17.98 -6.64 6.30
C GLY A 105 -16.75 -6.06 7.02
N THR A 106 -16.05 -5.14 6.37
CA THR A 106 -14.90 -4.44 6.97
C THR A 106 -15.38 -3.29 7.83
N VAL A 107 -14.95 -3.27 9.09
CA VAL A 107 -15.17 -2.16 10.05
C VAL A 107 -13.82 -1.65 10.50
N ARG A 108 -13.65 -0.32 10.55
CA ARG A 108 -12.54 0.31 11.25
C ARG A 108 -13.08 1.31 12.27
N VAL A 109 -12.50 1.31 13.47
CA VAL A 109 -12.80 2.34 14.49
C VAL A 109 -11.53 3.09 14.80
N ARG A 110 -11.43 4.32 14.29
CA ARG A 110 -10.27 5.20 14.54
C ARG A 110 -10.42 5.96 15.84
N ASP A 111 -9.32 6.04 16.57
CA ASP A 111 -9.18 6.73 17.86
C ASP A 111 -8.41 8.04 17.67
N GLU A 112 -9.18 9.11 17.57
CA GLU A 112 -8.69 10.48 17.38
C GLU A 112 -8.89 11.27 18.67
N ASP A 113 -7.95 11.10 19.61
CA ASP A 113 -7.99 11.75 20.92
C ASP A 113 -9.31 11.52 21.67
N ASP A 114 -9.66 10.24 21.83
CA ASP A 114 -10.89 9.74 22.44
C ASP A 114 -12.17 10.00 21.62
N LEU A 115 -12.06 10.46 20.38
CA LEU A 115 -13.15 10.41 19.41
C LEU A 115 -13.07 9.09 18.63
N ALA A 116 -14.14 8.29 18.65
CA ALA A 116 -14.28 7.11 17.82
C ALA A 116 -14.88 7.51 16.46
N ARG A 117 -14.10 7.44 15.38
CA ARG A 117 -14.63 7.52 14.02
C ARG A 117 -14.83 6.11 13.45
N ILE A 118 -16.07 5.77 13.14
CA ILE A 118 -16.45 4.49 12.55
C ILE A 118 -16.40 4.61 11.02
N GLU A 119 -15.65 3.71 10.38
CA GLU A 119 -15.54 3.58 8.93
C GLU A 119 -16.07 2.19 8.53
N VAL A 120 -17.04 2.16 7.62
CA VAL A 120 -17.63 0.92 7.09
C VAL A 120 -17.83 1.01 5.59
N LEU A 121 -17.86 -0.14 4.90
CA LEU A 121 -18.17 -0.23 3.48
C LEU A 121 -19.62 0.16 3.17
N ASN A 122 -20.56 -0.28 4.01
CA ASN A 122 -21.99 -0.03 3.83
C ASN A 122 -22.56 0.60 5.09
N ILE A 123 -22.82 1.91 5.03
CA ILE A 123 -23.37 2.67 6.15
C ILE A 123 -24.83 2.33 6.44
N ASP A 124 -25.61 1.89 5.45
CA ASP A 124 -27.05 1.68 5.58
C ASP A 124 -27.38 0.65 6.65
N LYS A 125 -26.51 -0.36 6.82
CA LYS A 125 -26.63 -1.37 7.87
C LYS A 125 -26.52 -0.80 9.30
N LEU A 126 -25.95 0.39 9.46
CA LEU A 126 -25.82 1.09 10.74
C LEU A 126 -26.89 2.15 10.97
N LEU A 127 -27.63 2.61 9.95
CA LEU A 127 -28.57 3.74 10.04
C LEU A 127 -29.91 3.41 10.73
N ASN A 128 -29.88 2.57 11.76
CA ASN A 128 -30.99 2.30 12.64
C ASN A 128 -30.76 3.01 13.99
N SER A 129 -31.72 3.79 14.47
CA SER A 129 -31.58 4.56 15.71
C SER A 129 -31.28 3.72 16.95
N GLY A 130 -31.83 2.51 17.04
CA GLY A 130 -31.54 1.55 18.11
C GLY A 130 -30.10 1.04 18.06
N ILE A 131 -29.62 0.70 16.86
CA ILE A 131 -28.23 0.29 16.62
C ILE A 131 -27.26 1.42 16.97
N LEU A 132 -27.51 2.63 16.45
CA LEU A 132 -26.66 3.80 16.72
C LEU A 132 -26.62 4.15 18.22
N SER A 133 -27.77 4.10 18.90
CA SER A 133 -27.84 4.35 20.35
C SER A 133 -27.06 3.29 21.13
N HIS A 134 -27.14 2.02 20.74
CA HIS A 134 -26.42 0.94 21.39
C HIS A 134 -24.91 1.07 21.19
N ILE A 135 -24.46 1.28 19.94
CA ILE A 135 -23.05 1.53 19.62
C ILE A 135 -22.52 2.72 20.41
N ASN A 136 -23.24 3.84 20.42
CA ASN A 136 -22.82 5.03 21.17
C ASN A 136 -22.70 4.74 22.67
N SER A 137 -23.64 3.99 23.26
CA SER A 137 -23.58 3.62 24.68
C SER A 137 -22.34 2.78 24.99
N GLU A 138 -22.10 1.70 24.25
CA GLU A 138 -20.99 0.77 24.50
C GLU A 138 -19.62 1.43 24.25
N LEU A 139 -19.49 2.20 23.16
CA LEU A 139 -18.23 2.90 22.85
C LEU A 139 -17.91 3.98 23.89
N ASN A 140 -18.92 4.71 24.39
CA ASN A 140 -18.70 5.65 25.50
C ASN A 140 -18.26 4.91 26.78
N ALA A 141 -18.84 3.74 27.06
CA ALA A 141 -18.48 2.94 28.24
C ALA A 141 -17.02 2.45 28.22
N VAL A 142 -16.45 2.17 27.04
CA VAL A 142 -15.03 1.80 26.89
C VAL A 142 -14.08 3.01 26.76
N GLY A 143 -14.61 4.22 26.96
CA GLY A 143 -13.84 5.43 27.16
C GLY A 143 -13.66 6.31 25.93
N PHE A 144 -14.48 6.17 24.89
CA PHE A 144 -14.61 7.22 23.88
C PHE A 144 -15.47 8.37 24.44
N ARG A 145 -15.14 9.62 24.12
CA ARG A 145 -15.90 10.81 24.52
C ARG A 145 -17.02 11.13 23.53
N ARG A 146 -16.80 10.81 22.26
CA ARG A 146 -17.74 11.02 21.16
C ARG A 146 -17.57 9.89 20.15
N VAL A 147 -18.68 9.52 19.53
CA VAL A 147 -18.74 8.53 18.46
C VAL A 147 -19.26 9.22 17.20
N THR A 148 -18.55 9.05 16.08
CA THR A 148 -18.92 9.59 14.77
C THR A 148 -18.91 8.47 13.73
N LEU A 149 -19.68 8.67 12.66
CA LEU A 149 -19.72 7.80 11.49
C LEU A 149 -19.13 8.55 10.30
N ASP A 150 -18.17 7.95 9.62
CA ASP A 150 -17.61 8.48 8.38
C ASP A 150 -18.54 8.17 7.20
N ILE A 151 -19.15 9.21 6.65
CA ILE A 151 -20.06 9.10 5.50
C ILE A 151 -19.33 8.99 4.16
N SER A 152 -18.03 9.27 4.12
CA SER A 152 -17.21 9.02 2.93
C SER A 152 -16.97 7.52 2.70
N GLY A 153 -17.27 6.69 3.71
CA GLY A 153 -17.17 5.24 3.63
C GLY A 153 -15.73 4.71 3.67
N TYR A 154 -15.60 3.39 3.66
CA TYR A 154 -14.31 2.71 3.50
C TYR A 154 -14.00 2.53 2.01
N GLY A 155 -13.10 3.34 1.46
CA GLY A 155 -12.62 3.20 0.08
C GLY A 155 -11.17 2.76 0.04
N ASP A 156 -10.91 1.50 -0.27
CA ASP A 156 -9.64 1.12 -0.88
C ASP A 156 -9.63 1.80 -2.25
N VAL A 157 -8.81 2.85 -2.39
CA VAL A 157 -8.59 3.45 -3.70
C VAL A 157 -7.75 2.43 -4.46
N GLU A 158 -8.39 1.60 -5.30
CA GLU A 158 -7.70 0.87 -6.35
C GLU A 158 -6.97 1.92 -7.20
N ARG A 159 -5.66 2.02 -6.98
CA ARG A 159 -4.80 2.82 -7.83
C ARG A 159 -4.40 1.94 -8.98
N ASP A 160 -4.98 2.20 -10.14
CA ASP A 160 -4.43 1.71 -11.39
C ASP A 160 -2.92 1.97 -11.42
N MET A 161 -2.13 0.92 -11.71
CA MET A 161 -0.67 1.03 -11.83
C MET A 161 -0.25 2.10 -12.85
N VAL A 162 -1.14 2.39 -13.81
CA VAL A 162 -0.86 3.25 -14.94
C VAL A 162 -2.09 4.12 -15.27
N ILE A 163 -1.93 5.44 -15.27
CA ILE A 163 -2.97 6.38 -15.73
C ILE A 163 -2.71 6.71 -17.20
N TYR A 164 -3.68 6.41 -18.06
CA TYR A 164 -3.62 6.71 -19.50
C TYR A 164 -3.90 8.19 -19.76
N LYS A 165 -2.99 8.87 -20.46
CA LYS A 165 -3.25 10.20 -21.05
C LYS A 165 -2.86 10.18 -22.53
N PRO A 166 -3.83 10.21 -23.47
CA PRO A 166 -3.52 10.33 -24.88
C PRO A 166 -2.89 11.69 -25.15
N CYS A 167 -1.67 11.71 -25.71
CA CYS A 167 -1.06 12.94 -26.21
C CYS A 167 -1.89 13.49 -27.37
N LYS A 168 -2.25 14.77 -27.31
CA LYS A 168 -3.02 15.45 -28.36
C LYS A 168 -2.21 15.76 -29.62
N ASP A 169 -0.88 15.68 -29.55
CA ASP A 169 -0.02 16.36 -30.53
C ASP A 169 0.76 15.45 -31.49
N GLU A 170 0.58 14.12 -31.48
CA GLU A 170 1.15 13.25 -32.52
C GLU A 170 0.47 11.87 -32.51
N ALA A 171 0.05 11.38 -33.69
CA ALA A 171 -0.81 10.21 -33.86
C ALA A 171 -0.28 8.86 -33.34
N ASN A 172 0.97 8.78 -32.83
CA ASN A 172 1.64 7.51 -32.48
C ASN A 172 2.52 7.55 -31.22
N LYS A 173 2.31 8.51 -30.30
CA LYS A 173 3.05 8.54 -29.02
C LYS A 173 2.11 8.42 -27.84
N ILE A 174 1.76 7.18 -27.49
CA ILE A 174 1.10 6.91 -26.22
C ILE A 174 2.09 7.23 -25.10
N MET A 175 1.58 7.90 -24.09
CA MET A 175 2.29 8.25 -22.88
C MET A 175 1.49 7.74 -21.70
N PHE A 176 2.20 7.13 -20.77
CA PHE A 176 1.64 6.70 -19.51
C PHE A 176 2.35 7.43 -18.38
N GLU A 177 1.57 7.85 -17.39
CA GLU A 177 2.12 8.42 -16.18
C GLU A 177 1.51 7.76 -14.95
N THR A 178 2.31 7.71 -13.89
CA THR A 178 1.87 7.29 -12.57
C THR A 178 2.53 8.18 -11.52
N GLU A 179 1.87 8.36 -10.39
CA GLU A 179 2.36 9.17 -9.28
C GLU A 179 2.41 8.32 -8.01
N LEU A 180 3.62 8.12 -7.51
CA LEU A 180 3.86 7.44 -6.25
C LEU A 180 3.55 8.40 -5.08
N PRO A 181 2.97 7.91 -3.98
CA PRO A 181 2.59 8.74 -2.83
C PRO A 181 3.77 9.14 -1.94
N TYR A 182 5.01 8.98 -2.42
CA TYR A 182 6.24 9.21 -1.67
C TYR A 182 7.33 9.76 -2.58
N GLU A 183 8.34 10.39 -1.97
CA GLU A 183 9.48 10.93 -2.70
C GLU A 183 10.49 9.83 -3.08
N ILE A 184 11.08 9.98 -4.26
CA ILE A 184 12.08 9.06 -4.81
C ILE A 184 13.48 9.60 -4.51
N ASN A 185 14.31 8.78 -3.86
CA ASN A 185 15.74 9.01 -3.74
C ASN A 185 16.39 8.75 -5.10
N ILE A 186 16.58 9.80 -5.90
CA ILE A 186 17.11 9.70 -7.27
C ILE A 186 18.52 9.11 -7.29
N GLN A 187 19.36 9.42 -6.30
CA GLN A 187 20.74 8.93 -6.29
C GLN A 187 20.79 7.40 -6.14
N GLU A 188 20.10 6.87 -5.13
CA GLU A 188 20.06 5.42 -4.89
C GLU A 188 19.26 4.69 -5.99
N THR A 189 18.15 5.29 -6.45
CA THR A 189 17.35 4.72 -7.55
C THR A 189 18.17 4.59 -8.82
N CYS A 190 19.04 5.56 -9.13
CA CYS A 190 19.91 5.48 -10.30
C CYS A 190 20.89 4.31 -10.25
N GLN A 191 21.53 4.08 -9.09
CA GLN A 191 22.45 2.95 -8.91
C GLN A 191 21.76 1.59 -9.14
N GLU A 192 20.47 1.51 -8.77
CA GLU A 192 19.68 0.30 -8.99
C GLU A 192 19.24 0.17 -10.46
N LEU A 193 18.79 1.26 -11.08
CA LEU A 193 18.39 1.27 -12.49
C LEU A 193 19.55 0.99 -13.45
N GLU A 194 20.80 1.31 -13.07
CA GLU A 194 22.00 0.97 -13.85
C GLU A 194 22.15 -0.55 -14.09
N LYS A 195 21.54 -1.39 -13.24
CA LYS A 195 21.51 -2.85 -13.42
C LYS A 195 20.63 -3.27 -14.60
N LEU A 196 19.72 -2.41 -15.04
CA LEU A 196 18.78 -2.65 -16.13
C LEU A 196 19.23 -2.03 -17.47
N GLY A 197 20.17 -1.07 -17.45
CA GLY A 197 20.67 -0.41 -18.64
C GLY A 197 21.35 0.94 -18.35
N GLU A 198 21.65 1.69 -19.40
CA GLU A 198 22.24 3.03 -19.26
C GLU A 198 21.21 4.03 -18.73
N VAL A 199 21.57 4.76 -17.67
CA VAL A 199 20.69 5.73 -17.01
C VAL A 199 21.37 7.10 -16.94
N LYS A 200 20.62 8.14 -17.29
CA LYS A 200 21.03 9.55 -17.17
C LYS A 200 20.36 10.16 -15.95
N CYS A 201 21.17 10.52 -14.96
CA CYS A 201 20.69 11.00 -13.68
C CYS A 201 21.15 12.43 -13.38
N SER A 202 20.25 13.20 -12.80
CA SER A 202 20.53 14.54 -12.28
C SER A 202 19.90 14.70 -10.91
N SER A 203 20.68 14.44 -9.85
CA SER A 203 20.21 14.63 -8.47
C SER A 203 19.81 16.08 -8.20
N LYS A 204 20.49 17.05 -8.83
CA LYS A 204 20.16 18.49 -8.70
C LYS A 204 18.77 18.82 -9.28
N MET A 205 18.39 18.18 -10.39
CA MET A 205 17.06 18.36 -10.97
C MET A 205 16.03 17.39 -10.39
N GLY A 206 16.48 16.38 -9.63
CA GLY A 206 15.63 15.32 -9.11
C GLY A 206 15.02 14.47 -10.22
N VAL A 207 15.82 14.09 -11.24
CA VAL A 207 15.35 13.34 -12.41
C VAL A 207 16.29 12.16 -12.73
N ALA A 208 15.70 11.02 -13.07
CA ALA A 208 16.39 9.88 -13.70
C ALA A 208 15.71 9.55 -15.03
N MET A 209 16.50 9.34 -16.08
CA MET A 209 16.02 9.02 -17.43
C MET A 209 16.72 7.78 -17.95
N MET A 210 15.98 6.85 -18.53
CA MET A 210 16.55 5.67 -19.19
C MET A 210 15.75 5.26 -20.41
N GLU A 211 16.39 4.49 -21.27
CA GLU A 211 15.71 3.75 -22.34
C GLU A 211 15.73 2.27 -21.97
N LEU A 212 14.54 1.66 -21.94
CA LEU A 212 14.38 0.24 -21.64
C LEU A 212 13.48 -0.38 -22.71
N GLU A 213 14.04 -1.32 -23.47
CA GLU A 213 13.32 -2.04 -24.54
C GLU A 213 12.64 -1.10 -25.56
N GLY A 214 13.32 0.01 -25.92
CA GLY A 214 12.83 1.00 -26.88
C GLY A 214 11.83 2.02 -26.30
N ARG A 215 11.45 1.88 -25.03
CA ARG A 215 10.59 2.85 -24.31
C ARG A 215 11.44 3.80 -23.49
N ASN A 216 11.02 5.06 -23.43
CA ASN A 216 11.69 6.07 -22.62
C ASN A 216 10.99 6.18 -21.27
N VAL A 217 11.72 5.95 -20.19
CA VAL A 217 11.23 6.09 -18.81
C VAL A 217 11.89 7.29 -18.16
N THR A 218 11.09 8.13 -17.50
CA THR A 218 11.55 9.26 -16.71
C THR A 218 10.95 9.19 -15.32
N LEU A 219 11.80 9.19 -14.30
CA LEU A 219 11.41 9.25 -12.90
C LEU A 219 11.76 10.62 -12.33
N PHE A 220 10.86 11.17 -11.53
CA PHE A 220 11.01 12.44 -10.85
C PHE A 220 11.01 12.24 -9.34
N SER A 221 11.86 12.98 -8.63
CA SER A 221 12.02 12.94 -7.17
C SER A 221 10.70 13.11 -6.40
N LYS A 222 9.71 13.79 -6.99
CA LYS A 222 8.36 13.98 -6.42
C LYS A 222 7.40 12.80 -6.63
N GLY A 223 7.90 11.62 -6.98
CA GLY A 223 7.10 10.40 -7.13
C GLY A 223 6.51 10.18 -8.52
N LYS A 224 6.62 11.16 -9.42
CA LYS A 224 6.09 11.04 -10.78
C LYS A 224 6.97 10.14 -11.65
N ILE A 225 6.34 9.25 -12.41
CA ILE A 225 6.97 8.39 -13.42
C ILE A 225 6.26 8.60 -14.74
N VAL A 226 7.02 8.75 -15.82
CA VAL A 226 6.51 8.94 -17.17
C VAL A 226 7.16 7.93 -18.11
N ALA A 227 6.35 7.14 -18.78
CA ALA A 227 6.75 6.24 -19.85
C ALA A 227 6.24 6.76 -21.20
N ARG A 228 7.11 6.78 -22.22
CA ARG A 228 6.79 7.17 -23.60
C ARG A 228 7.19 6.08 -24.57
N ARG A 229 6.56 6.08 -25.75
CA ARG A 229 6.74 5.04 -26.81
C ARG A 229 6.27 3.65 -26.38
N VAL A 230 5.23 3.67 -25.57
CA VAL A 230 4.49 2.53 -25.05
C VAL A 230 3.37 2.19 -26.03
N LYS A 231 3.02 0.92 -26.20
CA LYS A 231 2.04 0.48 -27.20
C LYS A 231 0.60 0.55 -26.71
N ASP A 232 0.39 0.20 -25.44
CA ASP A 232 -0.91 0.09 -24.79
C ASP A 232 -0.70 -0.02 -23.27
N LYS A 233 -1.80 -0.24 -22.51
CA LYS A 233 -1.75 -0.31 -21.04
C LYS A 233 -0.90 -1.48 -20.56
N GLU A 234 -0.96 -2.62 -21.25
CA GLU A 234 -0.25 -3.85 -20.90
C GLU A 234 1.27 -3.66 -21.09
N ASP A 235 1.68 -3.09 -22.23
CA ASP A 235 3.07 -2.72 -22.51
C ASP A 235 3.66 -1.76 -21.47
N ALA A 236 2.81 -0.88 -20.92
CA ALA A 236 3.21 0.04 -19.85
C ALA A 236 3.32 -0.66 -18.50
N GLN A 237 2.40 -1.57 -18.17
CA GLN A 237 2.46 -2.38 -16.94
C GLN A 237 3.72 -3.25 -16.92
N ASP A 238 4.04 -3.92 -18.04
CA ASP A 238 5.27 -4.71 -18.21
C ASP A 238 6.53 -3.88 -17.93
N LEU A 239 6.55 -2.64 -18.41
CA LEU A 239 7.64 -1.71 -18.17
C LEU A 239 7.73 -1.30 -16.68
N MET A 240 6.58 -1.05 -16.06
CA MET A 240 6.49 -0.67 -14.64
C MET A 240 6.94 -1.81 -13.73
N VAL A 241 6.59 -3.06 -14.02
CA VAL A 241 7.05 -4.25 -13.30
C VAL A 241 8.59 -4.34 -13.26
N LYS A 242 9.27 -3.89 -14.32
CA LYS A 242 10.75 -3.88 -14.38
C LYS A 242 11.36 -2.70 -13.63
N VAL A 243 10.71 -1.53 -13.67
CA VAL A 243 11.25 -0.28 -13.13
C VAL A 243 10.97 -0.12 -11.63
N LEU A 244 9.75 -0.42 -11.17
CA LEU A 244 9.33 -0.22 -9.76
C LEU A 244 10.26 -0.89 -8.73
N PRO A 245 10.77 -2.12 -8.93
CA PRO A 245 11.65 -2.76 -7.94
C PRO A 245 12.98 -2.03 -7.73
N SER A 246 13.39 -1.21 -8.69
CA SER A 246 14.63 -0.43 -8.64
C SER A 246 14.46 0.93 -7.94
N ILE A 247 13.22 1.33 -7.63
CA ILE A 247 12.94 2.61 -6.98
C ILE A 247 13.32 2.54 -5.50
N ARG A 248 14.01 3.59 -5.02
CA ARG A 248 14.37 3.78 -3.62
C ARG A 248 13.69 5.04 -3.10
N ARG A 249 13.06 4.94 -1.92
CA ARG A 249 12.26 6.02 -1.31
C ARG A 249 13.15 6.90 -0.43
N VAL A 250 12.83 8.18 -0.30
CA VAL A 250 13.42 9.03 0.74
C VAL A 250 12.87 8.61 2.11
N LEU A 251 13.74 8.54 3.12
CA LEU A 251 13.39 8.24 4.52
C LEU A 251 12.84 9.46 5.26
#